data_AF-A0AA36Y6J4-F1
#
_entry.id   AF-A0AA36Y6J4-F1
#
_cell.length_a   1.000
_cell.length_b   1.000
_cell.length_c   1.000
_cell.angle_alpha   90.00
_cell.angle_beta   90.00
_cell.angle_gamma   90.00
#
_symmetry.space_group_name_H-M   'P 1'
#
loop_
_entity.id
_entity.type
_entity.pdbx_description
1 polymer ?
#
loop_
_entity_poly.entity_id
_entity_poly.type
_entity_poly.pdbx_seq_one_letter_code
_entity_poly.pdbx_strand_id
1 'polypeptide(L)'
;MFFCFSSLCDDCKMNKDNKKEPMTNSWHDEATTHQHTGRFAMARNEYTTNRKYRHLTREKRAQIEVLLQLKLPKSRIVREVGIARSTLYNELARGTVQQLGRNPELYTRYFGDPGQRVYEHRRRNSHCPMKLAKAKKFVSFAVKQILTKHPAPDTICDLVREKGCFTEMVCSKTLYNYIERGLLKARNIDLALKVKRKQHRKGHPQHKRLYGLSIEARPK
;
A
#
# COMPACT_ATOMS: atom_id res chain seq x y z
N MET A 1 -14.70 11.05 -35.49
CA MET A 1 -15.91 10.68 -34.74
C MET A 1 -15.80 11.22 -33.33
N PHE A 2 -16.40 12.39 -33.10
CA PHE A 2 -16.50 13.02 -31.79
C PHE A 2 -17.53 12.24 -30.96
N PHE A 3 -17.09 11.48 -29.96
CA PHE A 3 -18.02 10.90 -29.00
C PHE A 3 -18.56 12.02 -28.11
N CYS A 4 -19.89 12.09 -28.06
CA CYS A 4 -20.71 13.07 -27.37
C CYS A 4 -20.26 13.26 -25.90
N PHE A 5 -19.59 14.38 -25.60
CA PHE A 5 -19.19 14.76 -24.23
C PHE A 5 -20.37 15.30 -23.40
N SER A 6 -21.52 15.56 -24.05
CA SER A 6 -22.63 16.30 -23.47
C SER A 6 -23.47 15.50 -22.45
N SER A 7 -23.48 14.16 -22.49
CA SER A 7 -24.30 13.33 -21.57
C SER A 7 -23.62 12.96 -20.25
N LEU A 8 -22.41 13.46 -19.98
CA LEU A 8 -21.74 13.33 -18.67
C LEU A 8 -21.94 14.57 -17.78
N CYS A 9 -22.62 15.62 -18.26
CA CYS A 9 -22.77 16.87 -17.52
C CYS A 9 -23.88 16.87 -16.47
N ASP A 10 -24.98 16.14 -16.69
CA ASP A 10 -26.15 16.27 -15.83
C ASP A 10 -26.04 15.49 -14.50
N ASP A 11 -25.21 14.45 -14.43
CA ASP A 11 -25.03 13.64 -13.22
C ASP A 11 -24.24 14.34 -12.09
N CYS A 12 -23.59 15.47 -12.37
CA CYS A 12 -22.86 16.25 -11.35
C CYS A 12 -23.80 17.13 -10.50
N LYS A 13 -25.03 17.39 -10.96
CA LYS A 13 -26.02 18.19 -10.25
C LYS A 13 -27.04 17.31 -9.53
N MET A 14 -26.63 16.38 -8.69
CA MET A 14 -27.55 15.68 -7.80
C MET A 14 -26.86 15.34 -6.48
N ASN A 15 -27.16 16.10 -5.41
CA ASN A 15 -28.10 15.67 -4.37
C ASN A 15 -27.81 16.40 -3.03
N LYS A 16 -28.63 17.41 -2.71
CA LYS A 16 -28.80 18.01 -1.37
C LYS A 16 -30.11 17.48 -0.74
N ASP A 17 -30.45 16.21 -0.88
CA ASP A 17 -31.63 15.67 -0.19
C ASP A 17 -31.25 14.57 0.80
N ASN A 18 -31.51 14.93 2.05
CA ASN A 18 -31.36 14.14 3.25
C ASN A 18 -32.56 13.18 3.33
N LYS A 19 -32.35 11.88 3.13
CA LYS A 19 -33.25 10.84 3.64
C LYS A 19 -32.44 9.82 4.41
N LYS A 20 -32.65 9.83 5.73
CA LYS A 20 -32.29 8.75 6.65
C LYS A 20 -33.16 7.55 6.31
N GLU A 21 -32.55 6.42 5.99
CA GLU A 21 -33.15 5.10 6.22
C GLU A 21 -32.13 4.16 6.88
N PRO A 22 -32.59 3.26 7.77
CA PRO A 22 -31.72 2.55 8.71
C PRO A 22 -31.31 1.15 8.22
N MET A 23 -30.15 0.69 8.72
CA MET A 23 -29.78 -0.71 8.99
C MET A 23 -29.56 -1.67 7.81
N THR A 24 -28.33 -2.17 7.68
CA THR A 24 -27.93 -3.51 8.18
C THR A 24 -26.45 -3.72 7.87
N ASN A 25 -25.66 -3.89 8.92
CA ASN A 25 -24.28 -4.35 8.83
C ASN A 25 -24.33 -5.86 8.62
N SER A 26 -24.08 -6.32 7.40
CA SER A 26 -23.83 -7.74 7.10
C SER A 26 -22.71 -7.81 6.07
N TRP A 27 -21.47 -7.75 6.55
CA TRP A 27 -20.29 -8.07 5.76
C TRP A 27 -19.24 -8.73 6.65
N HIS A 28 -19.67 -9.72 7.42
CA HIS A 28 -18.82 -10.79 7.89
C HIS A 28 -19.56 -12.10 7.75
N ASP A 29 -18.80 -13.12 7.38
CA ASP A 29 -19.14 -14.53 7.30
C ASP A 29 -19.63 -15.01 5.93
N GLU A 30 -18.66 -15.38 5.10
CA GLU A 30 -18.73 -16.61 4.31
C GLU A 30 -17.30 -17.08 4.03
N ALA A 31 -16.86 -18.05 4.85
CA ALA A 31 -15.60 -18.75 4.72
C ALA A 31 -15.67 -19.71 3.53
N THR A 32 -14.94 -19.40 2.46
CA THR A 32 -14.74 -20.33 1.35
C THR A 32 -13.46 -21.14 1.59
N THR A 33 -13.65 -22.41 1.94
CA THR A 33 -12.64 -23.45 2.05
C THR A 33 -11.97 -23.68 0.69
N HIS A 34 -10.75 -23.17 0.50
CA HIS A 34 -9.93 -23.50 -0.67
C HIS A 34 -8.98 -24.65 -0.35
N GLN A 35 -9.09 -25.68 -1.19
CA GLN A 35 -8.36 -26.93 -1.15
C GLN A 35 -6.84 -26.73 -1.23
N HIS A 36 -6.15 -27.51 -0.42
CA HIS A 36 -4.71 -27.52 -0.24
C HIS A 36 -4.02 -28.19 -1.44
N THR A 37 -3.47 -27.39 -2.37
CA THR A 37 -2.52 -27.89 -3.36
C THR A 37 -1.09 -27.56 -2.90
N GLY A 38 -0.28 -28.61 -2.76
CA GLY A 38 1.08 -28.58 -2.22
C GLY A 38 1.96 -27.49 -2.84
N ARG A 39 2.47 -26.62 -1.96
CA ARG A 39 3.47 -25.62 -2.31
C ARG A 39 4.85 -26.19 -2.00
N PHE A 40 5.57 -26.62 -3.04
CA PHE A 40 7.00 -26.86 -2.97
C PHE A 40 7.68 -25.62 -2.37
N ALA A 41 8.24 -25.77 -1.18
CA ALA A 41 8.98 -24.71 -0.49
C ALA A 41 10.33 -24.52 -1.20
N MET A 42 10.34 -23.65 -2.22
CA MET A 42 11.59 -23.16 -2.79
C MET A 42 12.32 -22.38 -1.69
N ALA A 43 13.47 -22.89 -1.24
CA ALA A 43 14.34 -22.21 -0.31
C ALA A 43 14.68 -20.82 -0.86
N ARG A 44 14.27 -19.78 -0.13
CA ARG A 44 14.58 -18.39 -0.48
C ARG A 44 16.06 -18.19 -0.22
N ASN A 45 16.86 -18.13 -1.28
CA ASN A 45 18.24 -17.69 -1.19
C ASN A 45 18.24 -16.24 -0.66
N GLU A 46 18.62 -16.06 0.60
CA GLU A 46 18.72 -14.75 1.23
C GLU A 46 19.97 -14.05 0.69
N TYR A 47 19.80 -13.25 -0.36
CA TYR A 47 20.81 -12.28 -0.75
C TYR A 47 20.89 -11.22 0.35
N THR A 48 21.96 -11.28 1.16
CA THR A 48 22.22 -10.35 2.27
C THR A 48 22.61 -8.99 1.70
N THR A 49 21.64 -8.22 1.24
CA THR A 49 21.86 -6.78 0.98
C THR A 49 22.29 -6.15 2.31
N ASN A 50 23.51 -5.56 2.33
CA ASN A 50 24.08 -4.85 3.47
C ASN A 50 23.31 -3.52 3.68
N ARG A 51 22.05 -3.65 4.10
CA ARG A 51 21.19 -2.53 4.46
C ARG A 51 21.64 -2.01 5.81
N LYS A 52 22.20 -0.79 5.80
CA LYS A 52 22.67 -0.04 6.99
C LYS A 52 21.56 0.21 8.02
N TYR A 53 20.29 0.22 7.61
CA TYR A 53 19.13 0.44 8.48
C TYR A 53 18.26 -0.81 8.55
N ARG A 54 18.18 -1.42 9.74
CA ARG A 54 17.29 -2.55 10.05
C ARG A 54 16.49 -2.27 11.31
N HIS A 55 15.23 -2.68 11.32
CA HIS A 55 14.41 -2.63 12.51
C HIS A 55 14.82 -3.75 13.48
N LEU A 56 14.78 -3.45 14.78
CA LEU A 56 15.03 -4.46 15.80
C LEU A 56 13.93 -5.52 15.73
N THR A 57 14.32 -6.78 15.62
CA THR A 57 13.39 -7.91 15.56
C THR A 57 12.97 -8.33 16.97
N ARG A 58 11.93 -9.17 17.09
CA ARG A 58 11.43 -9.63 18.39
C ARG A 58 12.45 -10.49 19.12
N GLU A 59 13.22 -11.29 18.38
CA GLU A 59 14.26 -12.15 18.90
C GLU A 59 15.39 -11.32 19.51
N LYS A 60 15.82 -10.24 18.84
CA LYS A 60 16.83 -9.32 19.40
C LYS A 60 16.33 -8.60 20.65
N ARG A 61 15.03 -8.29 20.75
CA ARG A 61 14.45 -7.74 21.99
C ARG A 61 14.51 -8.73 23.14
N ALA A 62 14.16 -9.99 22.89
CA ALA A 62 14.26 -11.06 23.87
C ALA A 62 15.72 -11.27 24.34
N GLN A 63 16.68 -11.24 23.41
CA GLN A 63 18.11 -11.29 23.75
C GLN A 63 18.53 -10.14 24.67
N ILE A 64 18.14 -8.90 24.37
CA ILE A 64 18.43 -7.73 25.21
C ILE A 64 17.83 -7.93 26.61
N GLU A 65 16.60 -8.42 26.70
CA GLU A 65 15.94 -8.68 27.97
C GLU A 65 16.71 -9.70 28.83
N VAL A 66 17.08 -10.84 28.26
CA VAL A 66 17.88 -11.87 28.95
C VAL A 66 19.22 -11.31 29.40
N LEU A 67 19.93 -10.58 28.54
CA LEU A 67 21.25 -10.03 28.88
C LEU A 67 21.19 -8.95 29.97
N LEU A 68 20.09 -8.19 30.05
CA LEU A 68 19.84 -7.25 31.14
C LEU A 68 19.51 -7.96 32.46
N GLN A 69 18.80 -9.09 32.42
CA GLN A 69 18.54 -9.91 33.60
C GLN A 69 19.84 -10.51 34.16
N LEU A 70 20.77 -10.87 33.28
CA LEU A 70 22.14 -11.28 33.63
C LEU A 70 23.03 -10.10 34.11
N LYS A 71 22.47 -8.88 34.21
CA LYS A 71 23.15 -7.66 34.66
C LYS A 71 24.44 -7.34 33.89
N LEU A 72 24.50 -7.70 32.61
CA LEU A 72 25.67 -7.39 31.79
C LEU A 72 25.78 -5.89 31.49
N PRO A 73 27.01 -5.36 31.34
CA PRO A 73 27.19 -3.95 31.00
C PRO A 73 26.63 -3.67 29.60
N LYS A 74 25.97 -2.53 29.43
CA LYS A 74 25.30 -2.13 28.17
C LYS A 74 26.21 -2.21 26.95
N SER A 75 27.51 -1.88 27.10
CA SER A 75 28.52 -2.01 26.04
C SER A 75 28.67 -3.45 25.54
N ARG A 76 28.65 -4.43 26.44
CA ARG A 76 28.68 -5.86 26.08
C ARG A 76 27.39 -6.26 25.38
N ILE A 77 26.23 -5.86 25.89
CA ILE A 77 24.92 -6.15 25.27
C ILE A 77 24.88 -5.70 23.80
N VAL A 78 25.38 -4.50 23.53
CA VAL A 78 25.47 -3.94 22.16
C VAL A 78 26.31 -4.84 21.24
N ARG A 79 27.45 -5.34 21.73
CA ARG A 79 28.36 -6.22 20.99
C ARG A 79 27.75 -7.60 20.74
N GLU A 80 27.18 -8.23 21.78
CA GLU A 80 26.59 -9.57 21.69
C GLU A 80 25.37 -9.60 20.75
N VAL A 81 24.50 -8.58 20.82
CA VAL A 81 23.28 -8.50 19.97
C VAL A 81 23.59 -7.98 18.56
N GLY A 82 24.76 -7.35 18.36
CA GLY A 82 25.17 -6.76 17.09
C GLY A 82 24.25 -5.60 16.67
N ILE A 83 24.08 -4.61 17.54
CA ILE A 83 23.29 -3.39 17.28
C ILE A 83 24.12 -2.14 17.54
N ALA A 84 23.64 -0.96 17.13
CA ALA A 84 24.28 0.30 17.52
C ALA A 84 23.94 0.66 18.96
N ARG A 85 24.85 1.36 19.65
CA ARG A 85 24.64 1.82 21.03
C ARG A 85 23.37 2.66 21.16
N SER A 86 23.14 3.60 20.24
CA SER A 86 21.94 4.43 20.20
C SER A 86 20.65 3.62 20.06
N THR A 87 20.66 2.52 19.30
CA THR A 87 19.52 1.60 19.17
C THR A 87 19.14 0.97 20.51
N LEU A 88 20.14 0.54 21.30
CA LEU A 88 19.88 -0.02 22.63
C LEU A 88 19.22 0.99 23.56
N TYR A 89 19.74 2.22 23.64
CA TYR A 89 19.16 3.25 24.51
C TYR A 89 17.74 3.64 24.09
N ASN A 90 17.49 3.76 22.78
CA ASN A 90 16.16 4.04 22.25
C ASN A 90 15.17 2.89 22.54
N GLU A 91 15.63 1.65 22.50
CA GLU A 91 14.80 0.49 22.83
C GLU A 91 14.50 0.43 24.33
N LEU A 92 15.51 0.63 25.18
CA LEU A 92 15.32 0.74 26.63
C LEU A 92 14.31 1.83 26.98
N ALA A 93 14.42 3.01 26.39
CA ALA A 93 13.49 4.11 26.60
C ALA A 93 12.04 3.78 26.18
N ARG A 94 11.85 2.82 25.26
CA ARG A 94 10.51 2.38 24.81
C ARG A 94 9.94 1.24 25.65
N GLY A 95 10.77 0.28 26.05
CA GLY A 95 10.33 -0.97 26.69
C GLY A 95 10.48 -1.00 28.21
N THR A 96 11.04 0.05 28.81
CA THR A 96 11.15 0.16 30.28
C THR A 96 9.81 0.57 30.88
N VAL A 97 9.30 -0.25 31.80
CA VAL A 97 8.00 -0.05 32.46
C VAL A 97 8.13 -0.16 33.99
N GLN A 98 7.26 0.54 34.70
CA GLN A 98 7.11 0.38 36.14
C GLN A 98 6.24 -0.84 36.43
N GLN A 99 6.65 -1.64 37.42
CA GLN A 99 5.96 -2.84 37.86
C GLN A 99 5.84 -2.81 39.39
N LEU A 100 4.81 -3.48 39.90
CA LEU A 100 4.64 -3.68 41.34
C LEU A 100 5.40 -4.94 41.76
N GLY A 101 6.16 -4.85 42.85
CA GLY A 101 6.85 -5.97 43.46
C GLY A 101 5.92 -6.92 44.21
N ARG A 102 6.54 -7.90 44.89
CA ARG A 102 5.85 -8.77 45.86
C ARG A 102 5.38 -7.98 47.08
N ASN A 103 6.22 -7.03 47.50
CA ASN A 103 5.80 -5.94 48.36
C ASN A 103 5.29 -4.81 47.45
N PRO A 104 4.38 -3.93 47.91
CA PRO A 104 3.82 -2.82 47.11
C PRO A 104 4.85 -1.73 46.75
N GLU A 105 6.12 -2.08 46.61
CA GLU A 105 7.20 -1.25 46.11
C GLU A 105 7.20 -1.27 44.58
N LEU A 106 7.27 -0.07 43.99
CA LEU A 106 7.39 0.10 42.56
C LEU A 106 8.84 -0.06 42.13
N TYR A 107 9.08 -0.88 41.12
CA TYR A 107 10.40 -1.00 40.49
C TYR A 107 10.28 -0.90 38.98
N THR A 108 11.39 -0.51 38.35
CA THR A 108 11.44 -0.29 36.91
C THR A 108 12.23 -1.41 36.24
N ARG A 109 11.66 -2.04 35.22
CA ARG A 109 12.29 -3.15 34.49
C ARG A 109 12.01 -3.04 33.00
N TYR A 110 13.01 -3.39 32.19
CA TYR A 110 12.85 -3.53 30.75
C TYR A 110 12.21 -4.87 30.41
N PHE A 111 11.23 -4.83 29.50
CA PHE A 111 10.64 -6.02 28.89
C PHE A 111 10.59 -5.82 27.37
N GLY A 112 10.88 -6.89 26.62
CA GLY A 112 10.86 -6.87 25.16
C GLY A 112 9.45 -6.66 24.59
N ASP A 113 8.42 -7.23 25.21
CA ASP A 113 7.04 -7.17 24.72
C ASP A 113 6.42 -5.75 24.77
N PRO A 114 6.54 -4.97 25.85
CA PRO A 114 6.16 -3.56 25.85
C PRO A 114 6.91 -2.74 24.80
N GLY A 115 8.23 -2.97 24.63
CA GLY A 115 9.03 -2.31 23.60
C GLY A 115 8.52 -2.61 22.19
N GLN A 116 8.17 -3.87 21.91
CA GLN A 116 7.55 -4.32 20.66
C GLN A 116 6.20 -3.64 20.44
N ARG A 117 5.31 -3.65 21.44
CA ARG A 117 3.97 -3.06 21.36
C ARG A 117 4.02 -1.56 21.07
N VAL A 118 4.90 -0.82 21.75
CA VAL A 118 5.13 0.61 21.49
C VAL A 118 5.65 0.84 20.08
N TYR A 119 6.61 0.01 19.62
CA TYR A 119 7.13 0.08 18.26
C TYR A 119 6.04 -0.15 17.22
N GLU A 120 5.22 -1.19 17.37
CA GLU A 120 4.13 -1.52 16.44
C GLU A 120 3.05 -0.44 16.40
N HIS A 121 2.69 0.12 17.56
CA HIS A 121 1.75 1.24 17.62
C HIS A 121 2.29 2.46 16.86
N ARG A 122 3.55 2.84 17.11
CA ARG A 122 4.19 3.95 16.37
C ARG A 122 4.34 3.63 14.88
N ARG A 123 4.65 2.39 14.52
CA ARG A 123 4.78 1.94 13.12
C ARG A 123 3.45 2.06 12.39
N ARG A 124 2.33 1.65 13.00
CA ARG A 124 0.99 1.83 12.44
C ARG A 124 0.67 3.31 12.17
N ASN A 125 1.07 4.19 13.08
CA ASN A 125 0.83 5.63 12.97
C ASN A 125 1.83 6.36 12.05
N SER A 126 2.93 5.72 11.65
CA SER A 126 3.96 6.31 10.78
C SER A 126 3.52 6.45 9.32
N HIS A 127 2.44 5.77 8.94
CA HIS A 127 1.92 5.79 7.58
C HIS A 127 0.81 6.82 7.44
N CYS A 128 0.77 7.50 6.29
CA CYS A 128 -0.37 8.36 5.95
C CYS A 128 -1.61 7.46 5.81
N PRO A 129 -2.71 7.75 6.54
CA PRO A 129 -3.94 6.98 6.40
C PRO A 129 -4.47 7.09 4.97
N MET A 130 -5.10 6.02 4.48
CA MET A 130 -5.62 6.00 3.12
C MET A 130 -6.70 7.08 2.94
N LYS A 131 -6.63 7.81 1.83
CA LYS A 131 -7.60 8.89 1.52
C LYS A 131 -9.02 8.38 1.23
N LEU A 132 -9.21 7.05 1.15
CA LEU A 132 -10.49 6.43 0.81
C LEU A 132 -11.64 6.88 1.72
N ALA A 133 -11.40 6.95 3.04
CA ALA A 133 -12.43 7.39 3.99
C ALA A 133 -12.77 8.88 3.83
N LYS A 134 -11.77 9.74 3.60
CA LYS A 134 -11.96 11.19 3.41
C LYS A 134 -12.67 11.51 2.10
N ALA A 135 -12.25 10.87 1.00
CA ALA A 135 -12.79 11.09 -0.34
C ALA A 135 -13.96 10.15 -0.69
N LYS A 136 -14.70 9.65 0.31
CA LYS A 136 -15.76 8.63 0.10
C LYS A 136 -16.80 9.06 -0.94
N LYS A 137 -17.25 10.32 -0.92
CA LYS A 137 -18.23 10.86 -1.87
C LYS A 137 -17.72 10.79 -3.32
N PHE A 138 -16.50 11.27 -3.55
CA PHE A 138 -15.86 11.21 -4.86
C PHE A 138 -15.67 9.77 -5.34
N VAL A 139 -15.21 8.87 -4.45
CA VAL A 139 -14.97 7.48 -4.81
C VAL A 139 -16.26 6.76 -5.17
N SER A 140 -17.34 6.95 -4.41
CA SER A 140 -18.65 6.37 -4.73
C SER A 140 -19.16 6.85 -6.09
N PHE A 141 -19.00 8.15 -6.40
CA PHE A 141 -19.33 8.70 -7.72
C PHE A 141 -18.50 8.05 -8.82
N ALA A 142 -17.18 7.97 -8.64
CA ALA A 142 -16.29 7.38 -9.63
C ALA A 142 -16.63 5.91 -9.89
N VAL A 143 -16.88 5.12 -8.84
CA VAL A 143 -17.30 3.71 -8.97
C VAL A 143 -18.61 3.60 -9.73
N LYS A 144 -19.61 4.45 -9.43
CA LYS A 144 -20.88 4.48 -10.17
C LYS A 144 -20.65 4.74 -11.65
N GLN A 145 -19.85 5.77 -11.98
CA GLN A 145 -19.55 6.12 -13.37
C GLN A 145 -18.81 5.01 -14.12
N ILE A 146 -17.81 4.38 -13.50
CA ILE A 146 -17.07 3.24 -14.09
C ILE A 146 -18.02 2.09 -14.42
N LEU A 147 -18.95 1.77 -13.54
CA LEU A 147 -19.87 0.64 -13.73
C LEU A 147 -20.99 0.92 -14.74
N THR A 148 -21.41 2.18 -14.91
CA THR A 148 -22.52 2.53 -15.82
C THR A 148 -22.04 2.90 -17.22
N LYS A 149 -21.03 3.77 -17.32
CA LYS A 149 -20.59 4.38 -18.59
C LYS A 149 -19.22 3.86 -19.05
N HIS A 150 -18.54 3.07 -18.22
CA HIS A 150 -17.18 2.55 -18.47
C HIS A 150 -16.09 3.58 -18.85
N PRO A 151 -16.10 4.84 -18.34
CA PRO A 151 -15.00 5.77 -18.57
C PRO A 151 -13.74 5.33 -17.81
N ALA A 152 -12.58 5.73 -18.32
CA ALA A 152 -11.32 5.52 -17.62
C ALA A 152 -11.26 6.36 -16.33
N PRO A 153 -10.61 5.86 -15.26
CA PRO A 153 -10.37 6.62 -14.02
C PRO A 153 -9.78 8.03 -14.24
N ASP A 154 -8.88 8.17 -15.23
CA ASP A 154 -8.28 9.48 -15.58
C ASP A 154 -9.34 10.47 -16.06
N THR A 155 -10.21 10.06 -16.99
CA THR A 155 -11.30 10.87 -17.53
C THR A 155 -12.24 11.37 -16.43
N ILE A 156 -12.56 10.53 -15.44
CA ILE A 156 -13.40 10.92 -14.30
C ILE A 156 -12.69 11.99 -13.46
N CYS A 157 -11.41 11.79 -13.15
CA CYS A 157 -10.62 12.74 -12.37
C CYS A 157 -10.50 14.09 -13.08
N ASP A 158 -10.33 14.11 -14.39
CA ASP A 158 -10.22 15.33 -15.19
C ASP A 158 -11.55 16.09 -15.22
N LEU A 159 -12.65 15.40 -15.49
CA LEU A 159 -14.02 15.97 -15.46
C LEU A 159 -14.37 16.59 -14.10
N VAL A 160 -14.03 15.89 -13.01
CA VAL A 160 -14.29 16.38 -11.66
C VAL A 160 -13.44 17.59 -11.33
N ARG A 161 -12.19 17.62 -11.80
CA ARG A 161 -11.26 18.75 -11.59
C ARG A 161 -11.73 19.98 -12.35
N GLU A 162 -12.17 19.83 -13.59
CA GLU A 162 -12.71 20.91 -14.41
C GLU A 162 -13.97 21.51 -13.78
N LYS A 163 -14.88 20.67 -13.29
CA LYS A 163 -16.15 21.12 -12.70
C LYS A 163 -16.04 21.55 -11.23
N GLY A 164 -14.95 21.22 -10.53
CA GLY A 164 -14.74 21.59 -9.14
C GLY A 164 -15.78 21.06 -8.14
N CYS A 165 -16.46 19.94 -8.44
CA CYS A 165 -17.64 19.50 -7.66
C CYS A 165 -17.34 18.83 -6.31
N PHE A 166 -16.08 18.50 -5.99
CA PHE A 166 -15.73 17.76 -4.78
C PHE A 166 -14.59 18.45 -4.02
N THR A 167 -14.80 18.69 -2.72
CA THR A 167 -13.78 19.25 -1.81
C THR A 167 -12.61 18.28 -1.58
N GLU A 168 -12.93 16.99 -1.41
CA GLU A 168 -11.94 15.93 -1.15
C GLU A 168 -11.92 14.95 -2.32
N MET A 169 -10.79 14.89 -3.04
CA MET A 169 -10.61 14.02 -4.21
C MET A 169 -9.29 13.23 -4.14
N VAL A 170 -9.23 12.12 -4.87
CA VAL A 170 -7.99 11.37 -5.09
C VAL A 170 -7.50 11.54 -6.52
N CYS A 171 -6.19 11.40 -6.75
CA CYS A 171 -5.66 11.38 -8.11
C CYS A 171 -6.01 10.07 -8.82
N SER A 172 -5.97 10.06 -10.15
CA SER A 172 -6.33 8.90 -10.97
C SER A 172 -5.48 7.67 -10.63
N LYS A 173 -4.16 7.85 -10.44
CA LYS A 173 -3.25 6.80 -9.97
C LYS A 173 -3.71 6.16 -8.65
N THR A 174 -4.22 6.97 -7.71
CA THR A 174 -4.74 6.44 -6.43
C THR A 174 -6.03 5.65 -6.65
N LEU A 175 -6.89 6.10 -7.56
CA LEU A 175 -8.11 5.38 -7.93
C LEU A 175 -7.78 4.02 -8.58
N TYR A 176 -6.82 3.96 -9.51
CA TYR A 176 -6.29 2.70 -10.03
C TYR A 176 -5.75 1.79 -8.93
N ASN A 177 -4.93 2.33 -8.00
CA ASN A 177 -4.38 1.55 -6.88
C ASN A 177 -5.49 0.96 -5.99
N TYR A 178 -6.60 1.67 -5.78
CA TYR A 178 -7.72 1.15 -5.00
C TYR A 178 -8.43 0.00 -5.72
N ILE A 179 -8.60 0.11 -7.03
CA ILE A 179 -9.20 -0.94 -7.88
C ILE A 179 -8.30 -2.18 -7.91
N GLU A 180 -6.99 -1.98 -8.10
CA GLU A 180 -6.00 -3.08 -8.10
C GLU A 180 -5.95 -3.84 -6.79
N ARG A 181 -6.06 -3.13 -5.67
CA ARG A 181 -6.12 -3.73 -4.33
C ARG A 181 -7.48 -4.35 -4.00
N GLY A 182 -8.47 -4.24 -4.89
CA GLY A 182 -9.83 -4.76 -4.64
C GLY A 182 -10.58 -4.03 -3.54
N LEU A 183 -10.24 -2.77 -3.26
CA LEU A 183 -10.87 -1.97 -2.20
C LEU A 183 -12.21 -1.37 -2.61
N LEU A 184 -12.55 -1.43 -3.89
CA LEU A 184 -13.75 -0.86 -4.48
C LEU A 184 -14.57 -1.96 -5.16
N LYS A 185 -15.87 -1.71 -5.39
CA LYS A 185 -16.74 -2.61 -6.16
C LYS A 185 -16.28 -2.75 -7.62
N ALA A 186 -15.74 -1.68 -8.21
CA ALA A 186 -15.14 -1.71 -9.54
C ALA A 186 -13.84 -2.53 -9.50
N ARG A 187 -13.71 -3.48 -10.42
CA ARG A 187 -12.57 -4.38 -10.59
C ARG A 187 -11.84 -4.07 -11.89
N ASN A 188 -10.64 -4.64 -12.06
CA ASN A 188 -9.85 -4.46 -13.28
C ASN A 188 -10.62 -4.84 -14.57
N ILE A 189 -11.57 -5.79 -14.50
CA ILE A 189 -12.43 -6.20 -15.62
C ILE A 189 -13.36 -5.09 -16.13
N ASP A 190 -13.73 -4.15 -15.26
CA ASP A 190 -14.64 -3.06 -15.58
C ASP A 190 -13.90 -1.93 -16.32
N LEU A 191 -12.56 -2.00 -16.39
CA LEU A 191 -11.70 -1.00 -17.01
C LEU A 191 -11.33 -1.42 -18.43
N ALA A 192 -12.02 -0.82 -19.40
CA ALA A 192 -11.89 -1.13 -20.81
C ALA A 192 -10.44 -1.05 -21.35
N LEU A 193 -9.60 -0.15 -20.82
CA LEU A 193 -8.21 -0.01 -21.28
C LEU A 193 -7.24 -1.02 -20.65
N LYS A 194 -7.61 -1.62 -19.51
CA LYS A 194 -6.68 -2.43 -18.72
C LYS A 194 -6.64 -3.90 -19.12
N VAL A 195 -7.78 -4.43 -19.57
CA VAL A 195 -7.91 -5.84 -19.99
C VAL A 195 -7.72 -6.03 -21.50
N LYS A 196 -7.55 -4.94 -22.26
CA LYS A 196 -7.29 -5.02 -23.70
C LYS A 196 -5.92 -5.64 -23.98
N ARG A 197 -5.90 -6.67 -24.84
CA ARG A 197 -4.66 -7.20 -25.41
C ARG A 197 -4.04 -6.15 -26.32
N LYS A 198 -2.73 -5.91 -26.15
CA LYS A 198 -1.96 -5.08 -27.08
C LYS A 198 -2.04 -5.72 -28.47
N GLN A 199 -2.71 -5.07 -29.41
CA GLN A 199 -2.73 -5.55 -30.77
C GLN A 199 -1.35 -5.36 -31.39
N HIS A 200 -0.77 -6.44 -31.91
CA HIS A 200 0.44 -6.36 -32.71
C HIS A 200 0.07 -5.68 -34.03
N ARG A 201 0.76 -4.60 -34.40
CA ARG A 201 0.60 -4.02 -35.74
C ARG A 201 1.01 -5.09 -36.75
N LYS A 202 0.16 -5.36 -37.74
CA LYS A 202 0.54 -6.20 -38.87
C LYS A 202 1.51 -5.40 -39.74
N GLY A 203 2.67 -5.97 -40.03
CA GLY A 203 3.73 -5.35 -40.85
C GLY A 203 5.07 -5.21 -40.13
N HIS A 204 6.14 -5.19 -40.91
CA HIS A 204 7.49 -4.86 -40.42
C HIS A 204 7.61 -3.33 -40.26
N PRO A 205 8.23 -2.81 -39.19
CA PRO A 205 8.56 -1.40 -39.10
C PRO A 205 9.37 -1.00 -40.34
N GLN A 206 8.87 -0.04 -41.12
CA GLN A 206 9.65 0.50 -42.23
C GLN A 206 10.96 1.09 -41.69
N HIS A 207 12.06 0.75 -42.35
CA HIS A 207 13.38 1.19 -41.93
C HIS A 207 13.49 2.71 -42.11
N LYS A 208 13.55 3.46 -41.00
CA LYS A 208 13.62 4.93 -41.04
C LYS A 208 14.91 5.47 -41.65
N ARG A 209 15.95 4.63 -41.73
CA ARG A 209 17.22 4.95 -42.40
C ARG A 209 17.23 4.27 -43.75
N LEU A 210 17.24 5.07 -44.82
CA LEU A 210 17.58 4.60 -46.15
C LEU A 210 19.10 4.41 -46.17
N TYR A 211 19.56 3.16 -46.05
CA TYR A 211 20.94 2.84 -46.43
C TYR A 211 21.02 3.05 -47.95
N GLY A 212 22.04 3.76 -48.42
CA GLY A 212 22.15 4.23 -49.80
C GLY A 212 22.08 3.11 -50.85
N LEU A 213 22.35 3.48 -52.11
CA LEU A 213 22.31 2.54 -53.23
C LEU A 213 23.23 1.32 -53.00
N SER A 214 22.89 0.19 -53.63
CA SER A 214 23.68 -1.04 -53.55
C SER A 214 25.14 -0.78 -53.92
N ILE A 215 26.05 -1.62 -53.40
CA ILE A 215 27.50 -1.47 -53.59
C ILE A 215 27.88 -1.44 -55.09
N GLU A 216 27.08 -2.10 -55.93
CA GLU A 216 27.26 -2.12 -57.39
C GLU A 216 27.03 -0.77 -58.08
N ALA A 217 26.30 0.15 -57.45
CA ALA A 217 26.06 1.49 -57.99
C ALA A 217 27.19 2.49 -57.64
N ARG A 218 28.31 2.03 -57.06
CA ARG A 218 29.45 2.90 -56.75
C ARG A 218 30.25 3.18 -58.04
N PRO A 219 30.59 4.45 -58.36
CA PRO A 219 31.44 4.76 -59.51
C PRO A 219 32.83 4.14 -59.33
N LYS A 220 33.42 3.70 -60.44
CA LYS A 220 34.79 3.14 -60.49
C LYS A 220 35.84 4.21 -60.23
#